data_AF-A0A2E9MKU7-F1
#
_entry.id   AF-A0A2E9MKU7-F1
#
_cell.length_a   1.000
_cell.length_b   1.000
_cell.length_c   1.000
_cell.angle_alpha   90.00
_cell.angle_beta   90.00
_cell.angle_gamma   90.00
#
_symmetry.space_group_name_H-M   'P 1'
#
loop_
_entity.id
_entity.type
_entity.pdbx_description
1 polymer ?
#
loop_
_entity_poly.entity_id
_entity_poly.type
_entity_poly.pdbx_seq_one_letter_code
_entity_poly.pdbx_strand_id
1 'polypeptide(L)'
;MKQVFSAEERATIRREFDFMLAEQYGPSAYDGSKRHWTMMMDEDTPFFASLLEDPRFLTVARQLYGDDVVGIGIDSNRYTGDTHWHRDTSTVHQYGVKFAFYLQPVAADTGALRVIPGMHRLPDDDSFREGVRALKLEEVPCTSLPSEPGDVVAFDLRLWHASRGGSTDRHMCTVVYYANPQTEEELTALRNQGEGNVRAGLRNFEPKRQYLYSKSWMSNPHGSPVRRAWIDRLTEVGYFEAPGVVEA
;
A
#
# COMPACT_ATOMS: atom_id res chain seq x y z
N MET A 1 11.73 10.41 -1.51
CA MET A 1 12.44 10.38 -2.81
C MET A 1 11.79 11.39 -3.71
N LYS A 2 12.53 12.33 -4.29
CA LYS A 2 11.96 13.42 -5.10
C LYS A 2 12.00 13.07 -6.58
N GLN A 3 10.91 13.37 -7.30
CA GLN A 3 10.81 13.25 -8.76
C GLN A 3 11.29 11.90 -9.30
N VAL A 4 10.82 10.81 -8.67
CA VAL A 4 11.08 9.42 -9.07
C VAL A 4 10.47 9.12 -10.44
N PHE A 5 9.28 9.66 -10.71
CA PHE A 5 8.56 9.46 -11.97
C PHE A 5 8.73 10.63 -12.93
N SER A 6 9.06 10.33 -14.18
CA SER A 6 9.12 11.30 -15.29
C SER A 6 7.73 11.86 -15.64
N ALA A 7 7.68 12.89 -16.47
CA ALA A 7 6.40 13.44 -16.94
C ALA A 7 5.57 12.42 -17.74
N GLU A 8 6.23 11.59 -18.56
CA GLU A 8 5.58 10.54 -19.33
C GLU A 8 5.04 9.43 -18.43
N GLU A 9 5.84 9.00 -17.45
CA GLU A 9 5.42 7.99 -16.47
C GLU A 9 4.22 8.49 -15.65
N ARG A 10 4.23 9.76 -15.21
CA ARG A 10 3.08 10.37 -14.51
C ARG A 10 1.83 10.40 -15.37
N ALA A 11 1.96 10.66 -16.67
CA ALA A 11 0.83 10.60 -17.60
C ALA A 11 0.29 9.17 -17.73
N THR A 12 1.17 8.17 -17.78
CA THR A 12 0.78 6.74 -17.81
C THR A 12 0.11 6.30 -16.51
N ILE A 13 0.69 6.62 -15.35
CA ILE A 13 0.12 6.40 -14.03
C ILE A 13 -1.29 6.98 -13.95
N ARG A 14 -1.48 8.23 -14.41
CA ARG A 14 -2.80 8.87 -14.42
C ARG A 14 -3.81 8.09 -15.26
N ARG A 15 -3.44 7.70 -16.49
CA ARG A 15 -4.34 6.93 -17.37
C ARG A 15 -4.74 5.59 -16.75
N GLU A 16 -3.77 4.84 -16.23
CA GLU A 16 -4.04 3.53 -15.62
C GLU A 16 -4.87 3.66 -14.33
N PHE A 17 -4.60 4.68 -13.51
CA PHE A 17 -5.41 4.99 -12.33
C PHE A 17 -6.86 5.28 -12.70
N ASP A 18 -7.09 6.19 -13.64
CA ASP A 18 -8.44 6.61 -14.03
C ASP A 18 -9.19 5.45 -14.68
N PHE A 19 -8.53 4.69 -15.56
CA PHE A 19 -9.09 3.49 -16.19
C PHE A 19 -9.52 2.47 -15.13
N MET A 20 -8.62 2.11 -14.22
CA MET A 20 -8.90 1.00 -13.33
C MET A 20 -9.95 1.32 -12.26
N LEU A 21 -9.95 2.56 -11.75
CA LEU A 21 -11.00 3.00 -10.84
C LEU A 21 -12.36 3.08 -11.54
N ALA A 22 -12.40 3.46 -12.83
CA ALA A 22 -13.62 3.43 -13.62
C ALA A 22 -14.10 1.99 -13.89
N GLU A 23 -13.21 1.05 -14.17
CA GLU A 23 -13.56 -0.37 -14.35
C GLU A 23 -14.11 -1.00 -13.06
N GLN A 24 -13.55 -0.61 -11.91
CA GLN A 24 -13.90 -1.18 -10.62
C GLN A 24 -15.21 -0.67 -10.03
N TYR A 25 -15.54 0.59 -10.29
CA TYR A 25 -16.66 1.28 -9.65
C TYR A 25 -17.66 1.88 -10.63
N GLY A 26 -17.31 1.99 -11.91
CA GLY A 26 -18.04 2.75 -12.92
C GLY A 26 -17.47 4.17 -13.10
N PRO A 27 -17.60 4.76 -14.30
CA PRO A 27 -16.93 6.02 -14.67
C PRO A 27 -17.44 7.28 -13.94
N SER A 28 -18.57 7.19 -13.22
CA SER A 28 -19.19 8.34 -12.52
C SER A 28 -19.61 8.00 -11.09
N ALA A 29 -19.09 6.92 -10.52
CA ALA A 29 -19.52 6.44 -9.21
C ALA A 29 -18.89 7.17 -8.02
N TYR A 30 -17.83 7.98 -8.24
CA TYR A 30 -17.16 8.65 -7.14
C TYR A 30 -17.79 10.02 -6.86
N ASP A 31 -18.62 10.07 -5.82
CA ASP A 31 -19.23 11.28 -5.28
C ASP A 31 -18.47 11.84 -4.07
N GLY A 32 -17.36 11.20 -3.68
CA GLY A 32 -16.56 11.55 -2.52
C GLY A 32 -17.18 11.15 -1.19
N SER A 33 -18.29 10.42 -1.15
CA SER A 33 -18.93 9.96 0.10
C SER A 33 -18.20 8.77 0.73
N LYS A 34 -17.55 7.94 -0.09
CA LYS A 34 -16.80 6.75 0.34
C LYS A 34 -15.47 6.67 -0.40
N ARG A 35 -14.45 6.16 0.30
CA ARG A 35 -13.16 5.83 -0.31
C ARG A 35 -13.34 4.74 -1.37
N HIS A 36 -12.71 4.92 -2.52
CA HIS A 36 -12.53 3.85 -3.50
C HIS A 36 -11.10 3.32 -3.42
N TRP A 37 -10.94 2.01 -3.64
CA TRP A 37 -9.65 1.34 -3.55
C TRP A 37 -9.58 0.18 -4.53
N THR A 38 -8.42 -0.03 -5.15
CA THR A 38 -8.20 -1.23 -5.95
C THR A 38 -6.73 -1.60 -6.11
N MET A 39 -6.47 -2.88 -6.33
CA MET A 39 -5.17 -3.40 -6.76
C MET A 39 -4.90 -3.02 -8.23
N MET A 40 -3.63 -2.74 -8.52
CA MET A 40 -3.13 -2.29 -9.83
C MET A 40 -2.09 -3.27 -10.38
N MET A 41 -2.31 -4.56 -10.18
CA MET A 41 -1.35 -5.62 -10.51
C MET A 41 -1.73 -6.40 -11.77
N ASP A 42 -2.83 -6.01 -12.40
CA ASP A 42 -3.42 -6.73 -13.52
C ASP A 42 -2.83 -6.25 -14.86
N GLU A 43 -3.03 -7.03 -15.90
CA GLU A 43 -2.56 -6.77 -17.27
C GLU A 43 -3.11 -5.47 -17.87
N ASP A 44 -4.24 -4.98 -17.36
CA ASP A 44 -4.85 -3.72 -17.76
C ASP A 44 -4.11 -2.48 -17.21
N THR A 45 -3.26 -2.68 -16.21
CA THR A 45 -2.43 -1.62 -15.59
C THR A 45 -0.95 -2.02 -15.66
N PRO A 46 -0.39 -2.21 -16.86
CA PRO A 46 0.93 -2.81 -17.04
C PRO A 46 2.06 -1.96 -16.44
N PHE A 47 1.95 -0.63 -16.47
CA PHE A 47 2.96 0.23 -15.85
C PHE A 47 2.93 0.08 -14.33
N PHE A 48 1.76 0.17 -13.69
CA PHE A 48 1.65 -0.09 -12.26
C PHE A 48 2.15 -1.49 -11.90
N ALA A 49 1.70 -2.53 -12.60
CA ALA A 49 2.07 -3.92 -12.34
C ALA A 49 3.59 -4.17 -12.44
N SER A 50 4.31 -3.34 -13.21
CA SER A 50 5.78 -3.40 -13.30
C SER A 50 6.50 -2.80 -12.09
N LEU A 51 5.85 -1.92 -11.30
CA LEU A 51 6.51 -1.16 -10.24
C LEU A 51 7.05 -2.01 -9.08
N LEU A 52 6.46 -3.19 -8.82
CA LEU A 52 6.99 -4.11 -7.80
C LEU A 52 8.40 -4.60 -8.18
N GLU A 53 8.70 -4.73 -9.46
CA GLU A 53 9.99 -5.22 -9.95
C GLU A 53 10.93 -4.08 -10.37
N ASP A 54 10.44 -2.84 -10.37
CA ASP A 54 11.21 -1.66 -10.73
C ASP A 54 12.33 -1.41 -9.71
N PRO A 55 13.60 -1.26 -10.17
CA PRO A 55 14.75 -1.04 -9.28
C PRO A 55 14.60 0.19 -8.36
N ARG A 56 13.87 1.23 -8.76
CA ARG A 56 13.64 2.42 -7.93
C ARG A 56 12.92 2.09 -6.63
N PHE A 57 12.16 0.99 -6.59
CA PHE A 57 11.44 0.50 -5.42
C PHE A 57 12.11 -0.72 -4.82
N LEU A 58 12.35 -1.75 -5.63
CA LEU A 58 12.86 -3.05 -5.17
C LEU A 58 14.26 -2.93 -4.55
N THR A 59 15.16 -2.14 -5.14
CA THR A 59 16.50 -1.94 -4.56
C THR A 59 16.42 -1.24 -3.21
N VAL A 60 15.53 -0.25 -3.05
CA VAL A 60 15.35 0.45 -1.77
C VAL A 60 14.74 -0.48 -0.73
N ALA A 61 13.75 -1.30 -1.11
CA ALA A 61 13.18 -2.31 -0.21
C ALA A 61 14.25 -3.29 0.29
N ARG A 62 15.10 -3.78 -0.62
CA ARG A 62 16.23 -4.66 -0.26
C ARG A 62 17.24 -4.03 0.67
N GLN A 63 17.58 -2.77 0.42
CA GLN A 63 18.50 -2.02 1.29
C GLN A 63 17.96 -1.84 2.72
N LEU A 64 16.64 -1.71 2.87
CA LEU A 64 16.00 -1.50 4.17
C LEU A 64 15.76 -2.80 4.95
N TYR A 65 15.41 -3.89 4.27
CA TYR A 65 14.91 -5.12 4.91
C TYR A 65 15.62 -6.42 4.50
N GLY A 66 16.66 -6.36 3.66
CA GLY A 66 17.42 -7.53 3.19
C GLY A 66 17.09 -7.95 1.76
N ASP A 67 17.97 -8.74 1.14
CA ASP A 67 17.88 -9.07 -0.29
C ASP A 67 16.66 -9.94 -0.65
N ASP A 68 16.08 -10.64 0.33
CA ASP A 68 15.00 -11.60 0.20
C ASP A 68 13.60 -11.03 0.45
N VAL A 69 13.43 -9.70 0.44
CA VAL A 69 12.10 -9.06 0.51
C VAL A 69 11.10 -9.63 -0.50
N VAL A 70 9.84 -9.69 -0.07
CA VAL A 70 8.73 -10.21 -0.85
C VAL A 70 7.84 -9.06 -1.34
N GLY A 71 7.62 -8.98 -2.65
CA GLY A 71 6.69 -8.02 -3.25
C GLY A 71 5.25 -8.43 -2.99
N ILE A 72 4.46 -7.53 -2.39
CA ILE A 72 3.10 -7.83 -1.91
C ILE A 72 2.03 -7.20 -2.78
N GLY A 73 2.18 -5.94 -3.14
CA GLY A 73 1.06 -5.27 -3.75
C GLY A 73 1.34 -3.88 -4.27
N ILE A 74 0.55 -3.50 -5.27
CA ILE A 74 0.40 -2.13 -5.72
C ILE A 74 -1.08 -1.82 -5.68
N ASP A 75 -1.45 -0.76 -4.98
CA ASP A 75 -2.84 -0.34 -4.89
C ASP A 75 -3.02 1.16 -5.15
N SER A 76 -4.24 1.53 -5.51
CA SER A 76 -4.65 2.90 -5.82
C SER A 76 -5.90 3.27 -5.03
N ASN A 77 -5.94 4.52 -4.58
CA ASN A 77 -6.99 5.03 -3.71
C ASN A 77 -7.52 6.37 -4.18
N ARG A 78 -8.85 6.52 -4.06
CA ARG A 78 -9.50 7.82 -3.93
C ARG A 78 -9.96 7.95 -2.47
N TYR A 79 -9.21 8.67 -1.66
CA TYR A 79 -9.55 8.88 -0.26
C TYR A 79 -10.58 10.00 -0.09
N THR A 80 -11.52 9.77 0.82
CA THR A 80 -12.42 10.81 1.35
C THR A 80 -11.88 11.35 2.67
N GLY A 81 -11.37 12.58 2.67
CA GLY A 81 -11.01 13.30 3.89
C GLY A 81 -9.79 12.73 4.63
N ASP A 82 -9.89 12.74 5.95
CA ASP A 82 -8.78 12.46 6.85
C ASP A 82 -8.64 10.96 7.12
N THR A 83 -7.40 10.54 7.46
CA THR A 83 -7.17 9.21 8.02
C THR A 83 -6.76 9.36 9.47
N HIS A 84 -7.33 8.53 10.34
CA HIS A 84 -6.96 8.50 11.75
C HIS A 84 -5.58 7.88 11.95
N TRP A 85 -5.00 8.06 13.13
CA TRP A 85 -3.74 7.43 13.50
C TRP A 85 -3.84 5.91 13.46
N HIS A 86 -2.97 5.28 12.67
CA HIS A 86 -2.87 3.83 12.54
C HIS A 86 -1.47 3.41 12.08
N ARG A 87 -1.24 2.09 12.09
CA ARG A 87 -0.18 1.41 11.33
C ARG A 87 -0.85 0.65 10.19
N ASP A 88 -0.07 0.24 9.20
CA ASP A 88 -0.57 -0.62 8.13
C ASP A 88 -0.78 -2.08 8.57
N THR A 89 -0.11 -2.47 9.67
CA THR A 89 -0.15 -3.81 10.26
C THR A 89 -0.88 -3.81 11.61
N SER A 90 -1.52 -4.93 11.95
CA SER A 90 -2.13 -5.16 13.25
C SER A 90 -1.14 -5.50 14.36
N THR A 91 0.13 -5.76 14.01
CA THR A 91 1.18 -6.23 14.92
C THR A 91 2.52 -5.54 14.68
N VAL A 92 3.36 -5.46 15.72
CA VAL A 92 4.75 -4.97 15.65
C VAL A 92 5.70 -5.94 14.93
N HIS A 93 5.25 -7.17 14.65
CA HIS A 93 6.04 -8.23 14.03
C HIS A 93 5.91 -8.30 12.50
N GLN A 94 5.27 -7.33 11.84
CA GLN A 94 5.25 -7.25 10.37
C GLN A 94 6.23 -6.19 9.88
N TYR A 95 7.39 -6.64 9.42
CA TYR A 95 8.43 -5.77 8.87
C TYR A 95 8.24 -5.57 7.37
N GLY A 96 8.53 -4.36 6.89
CA GLY A 96 8.45 -4.04 5.47
C GLY A 96 8.28 -2.55 5.22
N VAL A 97 8.29 -2.19 3.94
CA VAL A 97 8.18 -0.81 3.47
C VAL A 97 6.96 -0.64 2.60
N LYS A 98 6.25 0.46 2.82
CA LYS A 98 5.27 1.02 1.88
C LYS A 98 5.84 2.28 1.26
N PHE A 99 5.75 2.34 -0.07
CA PHE A 99 6.05 3.51 -0.86
C PHE A 99 4.74 4.15 -1.29
N ALA A 100 4.42 5.33 -0.76
CA ALA A 100 3.24 6.09 -1.16
C ALA A 100 3.61 7.21 -2.13
N PHE A 101 2.78 7.42 -3.16
CA PHE A 101 2.90 8.55 -4.08
C PHE A 101 1.54 9.11 -4.42
N TYR A 102 1.51 10.40 -4.76
CA TYR A 102 0.30 11.17 -4.96
C TYR A 102 0.19 11.65 -6.39
N LEU A 103 -1.03 11.72 -6.91
CA LEU A 103 -1.28 12.19 -8.28
C LEU A 103 -1.69 13.67 -8.34
N GLN A 104 -1.67 14.34 -7.18
CA GLN A 104 -1.83 15.77 -6.99
C GLN A 104 -0.93 16.23 -5.83
N PRO A 105 -0.57 17.52 -5.77
CA PRO A 105 0.20 18.06 -4.65
C PRO A 105 -0.54 17.85 -3.32
N VAL A 106 0.20 17.48 -2.28
CA VAL A 106 -0.30 17.40 -0.91
C VAL A 106 0.66 18.10 0.05
N ALA A 107 0.09 18.92 0.93
CA ALA A 107 0.76 19.69 1.97
C ALA A 107 0.18 19.35 3.34
N ALA A 108 0.73 19.97 4.39
CA ALA A 108 0.40 19.66 5.79
C ALA A 108 -1.09 19.83 6.13
N ASP A 109 -1.81 20.69 5.41
CA ASP A 109 -3.23 21.00 5.55
C ASP A 109 -4.07 20.56 4.35
N THR A 110 -3.49 19.88 3.36
CA THR A 110 -4.20 19.36 2.18
C THR A 110 -4.10 17.84 2.03
N GLY A 111 -3.84 17.13 3.14
CA GLY A 111 -3.87 15.67 3.18
C GLY A 111 -2.52 14.97 2.97
N ALA A 112 -1.40 15.65 3.20
CA ALA A 112 -0.10 14.97 3.22
C ALA A 112 -0.04 13.92 4.33
N LEU A 113 0.63 12.80 4.04
CA LEU A 113 0.99 11.80 5.03
C LEU A 113 1.73 12.50 6.18
N ARG A 114 1.38 12.15 7.41
CA ARG A 114 2.13 12.54 8.59
C ARG A 114 2.49 11.31 9.39
N VAL A 115 3.64 11.34 10.03
CA VAL A 115 4.21 10.21 10.76
C VAL A 115 4.57 10.63 12.18
N ILE A 116 4.59 9.68 13.10
CA ILE A 116 5.16 9.85 14.45
C ILE A 116 6.55 9.21 14.44
N PRO A 117 7.64 10.00 14.30
CA PRO A 117 8.97 9.46 14.06
C PRO A 117 9.42 8.47 15.15
N GLY A 118 10.05 7.37 14.73
CA GLY A 118 10.63 6.38 15.63
C GLY A 118 9.66 5.37 16.25
N MET A 119 8.34 5.56 16.16
CA MET A 119 7.37 4.69 16.85
C MET A 119 7.27 3.27 16.28
N HIS A 120 7.76 3.03 15.06
CA HIS A 120 7.93 1.67 14.49
C HIS A 120 8.95 0.80 15.25
N ARG A 121 9.74 1.38 16.17
CA ARG A 121 10.76 0.69 16.96
C ARG A 121 10.27 0.18 18.31
N LEU A 122 9.02 0.49 18.66
CA LEU A 122 8.44 0.01 19.91
C LEU A 122 8.31 -1.52 19.86
N PRO A 123 8.80 -2.26 20.88
CA PRO A 123 8.66 -3.72 20.93
C PRO A 123 7.23 -4.16 21.24
N ASP A 124 6.44 -3.25 21.81
CA ASP A 124 5.00 -3.32 21.99
C ASP A 124 4.46 -1.89 21.93
N ASP A 125 3.29 -1.69 21.33
CA ASP A 125 2.70 -0.36 21.13
C ASP A 125 1.29 -0.22 21.71
N ASP A 126 0.84 -1.12 22.58
CA ASP A 126 -0.51 -1.10 23.13
C ASP A 126 -0.80 0.19 23.93
N SER A 127 0.06 0.54 24.89
CA SER A 127 -0.10 1.78 25.67
C SER A 127 0.04 3.03 24.79
N PHE A 128 0.93 2.98 23.80
CA PHE A 128 1.10 4.06 22.84
C PHE A 128 -0.16 4.27 21.99
N ARG A 129 -0.74 3.18 21.48
CA ARG A 129 -2.00 3.17 20.73
C ARG A 129 -3.12 3.80 21.53
N GLU A 130 -3.27 3.44 22.81
CA GLU A 130 -4.29 4.01 23.69
C GLU A 130 -4.11 5.52 23.85
N GLY A 131 -2.89 5.97 24.14
CA GLY A 131 -2.57 7.38 24.29
C GLY A 131 -2.83 8.18 23.01
N VAL A 132 -2.41 7.68 21.85
CA VAL A 132 -2.62 8.34 20.55
C VAL A 132 -4.10 8.41 20.19
N ARG A 133 -4.88 7.37 20.48
CA ARG A 133 -6.34 7.34 20.21
C ARG A 133 -7.14 8.22 21.16
N ALA A 134 -6.61 8.54 22.34
CA ALA A 134 -7.24 9.43 23.31
C ALA A 134 -7.09 10.92 22.93
N LEU A 135 -6.16 11.25 22.03
CA LEU A 135 -5.90 12.61 21.58
C LEU A 135 -6.64 12.89 20.27
N LYS A 136 -6.98 14.17 20.03
CA LYS A 136 -7.43 14.60 18.71
C LYS A 136 -6.30 14.47 17.70
N LEU A 137 -6.66 14.32 16.43
CA LEU A 137 -5.71 14.14 15.33
C LEU A 137 -4.60 15.22 15.33
N GLU A 138 -4.94 16.45 15.68
CA GLU A 138 -4.05 17.62 15.72
C GLU A 138 -3.14 17.69 16.94
N GLU A 139 -3.53 17.04 18.04
CA GLU A 139 -2.86 17.14 19.33
C GLU A 139 -1.64 16.21 19.41
N VAL A 140 -1.56 15.22 18.51
CA VAL A 140 -0.47 14.25 18.46
C VAL A 140 0.76 14.85 17.76
N PRO A 141 1.93 14.95 18.44
CA PRO A 141 3.16 15.43 17.83
C PRO A 141 3.56 14.56 16.65
N CYS A 142 3.77 15.18 15.49
CA CYS A 142 4.05 14.46 14.26
C CYS A 142 4.87 15.28 13.26
N THR A 143 5.33 14.62 12.22
CA THR A 143 6.01 15.24 11.08
C THR A 143 5.18 15.01 9.82
N SER A 144 4.76 16.09 9.17
CA SER A 144 4.12 16.01 7.85
C SER A 144 5.15 15.82 6.75
N LEU A 145 4.79 15.05 5.72
CA LEU A 145 5.62 14.72 4.57
C LEU A 145 4.93 15.22 3.28
N PRO A 146 5.04 16.52 2.96
CA PRO A 146 4.50 17.06 1.71
C PRO A 146 5.09 16.38 0.47
N SER A 147 4.27 16.22 -0.55
CA SER A 147 4.61 15.47 -1.76
C SER A 147 4.03 16.13 -3.00
N GLU A 148 4.85 16.24 -4.04
CA GLU A 148 4.43 16.68 -5.37
C GLU A 148 4.21 15.47 -6.29
N PRO A 149 3.40 15.58 -7.35
CA PRO A 149 3.31 14.53 -8.36
C PRO A 149 4.70 14.13 -8.88
N GLY A 150 5.01 12.85 -8.78
CA GLY A 150 6.32 12.28 -9.12
C GLY A 150 7.22 12.02 -7.92
N ASP A 151 6.94 12.59 -6.76
CA ASP A 151 7.62 12.25 -5.51
C ASP A 151 7.07 10.93 -4.94
N VAL A 152 7.91 10.24 -4.17
CA VAL A 152 7.58 9.00 -3.45
C VAL A 152 8.01 9.14 -1.99
N VAL A 153 7.12 8.77 -1.07
CA VAL A 153 7.35 8.71 0.37
C VAL A 153 7.46 7.25 0.79
N ALA A 154 8.62 6.84 1.30
CA ALA A 154 8.84 5.50 1.85
C ALA A 154 8.67 5.53 3.38
N PHE A 155 7.97 4.56 3.94
CA PHE A 155 7.84 4.41 5.39
C PHE A 155 7.68 2.94 5.81
N ASP A 156 8.11 2.63 7.03
CA ASP A 156 7.95 1.32 7.66
C ASP A 156 6.46 1.05 7.92
N LEU A 157 5.97 -0.15 7.62
CA LEU A 157 4.56 -0.53 7.80
C LEU A 157 4.06 -0.38 9.24
N ARG A 158 4.96 -0.44 10.21
CA ARG A 158 4.69 -0.30 11.65
C ARG A 158 4.77 1.15 12.11
N LEU A 159 5.14 2.09 11.23
CA LEU A 159 5.20 3.49 11.57
C LEU A 159 3.79 4.04 11.71
N TRP A 160 3.50 4.60 12.88
CA TRP A 160 2.25 5.29 13.13
C TRP A 160 2.12 6.51 12.23
N HIS A 161 1.03 6.56 11.47
CA HIS A 161 0.79 7.58 10.48
C HIS A 161 -0.70 7.92 10.35
N ALA A 162 -0.95 9.07 9.73
CA ALA A 162 -2.27 9.63 9.50
C ALA A 162 -2.24 10.62 8.32
N SER A 163 -3.37 11.26 8.04
CA SER A 163 -3.50 12.34 7.07
C SER A 163 -4.60 13.30 7.52
N ARG A 164 -4.40 14.61 7.33
CA ARG A 164 -5.35 15.66 7.71
C ARG A 164 -5.53 16.70 6.62
N GLY A 165 -6.73 17.26 6.51
CA GLY A 165 -7.09 18.29 5.55
C GLY A 165 -7.26 17.73 4.15
N GLY A 166 -7.51 16.41 4.04
CA GLY A 166 -7.71 15.77 2.74
C GLY A 166 -8.89 16.33 2.00
N SER A 167 -8.76 16.48 0.68
CA SER A 167 -9.95 16.61 -0.18
C SER A 167 -10.82 15.36 -0.06
N THR A 168 -12.06 15.47 -0.51
CA THR A 168 -12.94 14.31 -0.70
C THR A 168 -12.54 13.46 -1.89
N ASP A 169 -11.41 13.75 -2.54
CA ASP A 169 -10.89 13.05 -3.71
C ASP A 169 -9.36 13.04 -3.73
N ARG A 170 -8.76 12.50 -2.66
CA ARG A 170 -7.30 12.43 -2.55
C ARG A 170 -6.74 11.19 -3.23
N HIS A 171 -6.02 11.39 -4.33
CA HIS A 171 -5.41 10.32 -5.12
C HIS A 171 -4.05 9.89 -4.56
N MET A 172 -3.99 8.69 -4.03
CA MET A 172 -2.76 8.10 -3.49
C MET A 172 -2.62 6.65 -3.95
N CYS A 173 -1.42 6.31 -4.40
CA CYS A 173 -1.06 4.96 -4.82
C CYS A 173 0.08 4.44 -3.96
N THR A 174 0.24 3.12 -3.91
CA THR A 174 1.23 2.46 -3.07
C THR A 174 2.01 1.38 -3.82
N VAL A 175 3.24 1.11 -3.39
CA VAL A 175 3.97 -0.12 -3.66
C VAL A 175 4.41 -0.70 -2.31
N VAL A 176 4.16 -1.99 -2.07
CA VAL A 176 4.34 -2.61 -0.75
C VAL A 176 5.24 -3.84 -0.85
N TYR A 177 6.23 -3.90 0.05
CA TYR A 177 7.10 -5.05 0.25
C TYR A 177 7.10 -5.45 1.71
N TYR A 178 7.13 -6.75 1.98
CA TYR A 178 7.40 -7.29 3.31
C TYR A 178 8.84 -7.80 3.38
N ALA A 179 9.45 -7.68 4.56
CA ALA A 179 10.60 -8.51 4.88
C ALA A 179 10.17 -9.98 4.86
N ASN A 180 11.04 -10.88 4.42
CA ASN A 180 10.75 -12.31 4.49
C ASN A 180 10.73 -12.73 5.97
N PRO A 181 9.63 -13.32 6.47
CA PRO A 181 9.52 -13.66 7.89
C PRO A 181 10.59 -14.67 8.32
N GLN A 182 11.25 -14.37 9.43
CA GLN A 182 12.32 -15.17 10.04
C GLN A 182 11.87 -15.88 11.33
N THR A 183 10.74 -15.46 11.93
CA THR A 183 10.17 -16.07 13.13
C THR A 183 8.72 -16.50 12.90
N GLU A 184 8.19 -17.33 13.81
CA GLU A 184 6.80 -17.78 13.77
C GLU A 184 5.81 -16.61 13.97
N GLU A 185 6.17 -15.61 14.77
CA GLU A 185 5.36 -14.40 14.94
C GLU A 185 5.28 -13.58 13.66
N GLU A 186 6.40 -13.44 12.94
CA GLU A 186 6.45 -12.74 11.65
C GLU A 186 5.71 -13.52 10.56
N LEU A 187 5.83 -14.85 10.56
CA LEU A 187 5.10 -15.73 9.63
C LEU A 187 3.59 -15.66 9.88
N THR A 188 3.18 -15.67 11.15
CA THR A 188 1.79 -15.51 11.56
C THR A 188 1.26 -14.13 11.19
N ALA A 189 2.07 -13.07 11.38
CA ALA A 189 1.73 -11.72 10.96
C ALA A 189 1.46 -11.66 9.46
N LEU A 190 2.33 -12.27 8.64
CA LEU A 190 2.21 -12.27 7.19
C LEU A 190 0.92 -12.97 6.71
N ARG A 191 0.60 -14.14 7.28
CA ARG A 191 -0.64 -14.88 6.96
C ARG A 191 -1.89 -14.07 7.35
N ASN A 192 -1.91 -13.56 8.58
CA ASN A 192 -3.02 -12.75 9.09
C ASN A 192 -3.23 -11.48 8.25
N GLN A 193 -2.15 -10.89 7.74
CA GLN A 193 -2.21 -9.72 6.88
C GLN A 193 -2.82 -10.03 5.52
N GLY A 194 -2.51 -11.20 4.92
CA GLY A 194 -3.16 -11.67 3.69
C GLY A 194 -4.68 -11.74 3.82
N GLU A 195 -5.17 -12.41 4.88
CA GLU A 195 -6.61 -12.43 5.18
C GLU A 195 -7.17 -11.04 5.50
N GLY A 196 -6.39 -10.23 6.23
CA GLY A 196 -6.74 -8.86 6.59
C GLY A 196 -6.95 -7.99 5.36
N ASN A 197 -6.10 -8.12 4.34
CA ASN A 197 -6.19 -7.38 3.08
C ASN A 197 -7.44 -7.77 2.29
N VAL A 198 -7.80 -9.07 2.26
CA VAL A 198 -9.06 -9.53 1.65
C VAL A 198 -10.26 -8.92 2.38
N ARG A 199 -10.28 -9.01 3.72
CA ARG A 199 -11.40 -8.47 4.53
C ARG A 199 -11.51 -6.96 4.40
N ALA A 200 -10.39 -6.25 4.52
CA ALA A 200 -10.36 -4.78 4.47
C ALA A 200 -10.58 -4.24 3.07
N GLY A 201 -10.09 -4.94 2.04
CA GLY A 201 -10.21 -4.56 0.64
C GLY A 201 -11.56 -4.92 0.05
N LEU A 202 -11.75 -6.20 -0.24
CA LEU A 202 -12.88 -6.71 -1.01
C LEU A 202 -14.23 -6.51 -0.33
N ARG A 203 -14.28 -6.65 0.99
CA ARG A 203 -15.56 -6.56 1.73
C ARG A 203 -15.96 -5.13 2.08
N ASN A 204 -15.00 -4.24 2.35
CA ASN A 204 -15.33 -2.87 2.77
C ASN A 204 -15.46 -1.89 1.59
N PHE A 205 -14.76 -2.16 0.48
CA PHE A 205 -14.81 -1.29 -0.68
C PHE A 205 -15.68 -1.84 -1.80
N GLU A 206 -16.27 -3.02 -1.64
CA GLU A 206 -17.20 -3.66 -2.59
C GLU A 206 -16.80 -3.51 -4.09
N PRO A 207 -15.52 -3.71 -4.47
CA PRO A 207 -15.08 -3.53 -5.85
C PRO A 207 -15.72 -4.57 -6.78
N LYS A 208 -15.86 -4.28 -8.07
CA LYS A 208 -16.33 -5.27 -9.05
C LYS A 208 -15.45 -6.52 -9.08
N ARG A 209 -14.12 -6.36 -9.06
CA ARG A 209 -13.15 -7.46 -9.01
C ARG A 209 -12.91 -7.87 -7.57
N GLN A 210 -13.15 -9.15 -7.28
CA GLN A 210 -13.14 -9.74 -5.95
C GLN A 210 -11.91 -10.63 -5.73
N TYR A 211 -10.73 -10.13 -6.12
CA TYR A 211 -9.44 -10.77 -5.91
C TYR A 211 -8.34 -9.73 -5.67
N LEU A 212 -7.22 -10.13 -5.05
CA LEU A 212 -6.03 -9.28 -4.86
C LEU A 212 -4.97 -9.49 -5.95
N TYR A 213 -4.86 -10.72 -6.48
CA TYR A 213 -3.90 -11.11 -7.51
C TYR A 213 -4.64 -11.77 -8.68
N SER A 214 -4.46 -11.24 -9.90
CA SER A 214 -5.01 -11.87 -11.11
C SER A 214 -4.28 -13.15 -11.48
N LYS A 215 -4.94 -14.00 -12.28
CA LYS A 215 -4.33 -15.17 -12.92
C LYS A 215 -3.14 -14.79 -13.79
N SER A 216 -3.23 -13.65 -14.47
CA SER A 216 -2.12 -13.11 -15.27
C SER A 216 -0.90 -12.86 -14.38
N TRP A 217 -1.06 -12.15 -13.25
CA TRP A 217 0.06 -11.91 -12.34
C TRP A 217 0.67 -13.22 -11.82
N MET A 218 -0.18 -14.15 -11.37
CA MET A 218 0.23 -15.47 -10.85
C MET A 218 0.91 -16.36 -11.89
N SER A 219 0.52 -16.25 -13.16
CA SER A 219 1.13 -17.02 -14.25
C SER A 219 2.56 -16.56 -14.56
N ASN A 220 2.91 -15.31 -14.20
CA ASN A 220 4.20 -14.68 -14.49
C ASN A 220 4.57 -14.78 -15.98
N PRO A 221 3.80 -14.13 -16.87
CA PRO A 221 3.86 -14.37 -18.33
C PRO A 221 5.19 -13.95 -18.96
N HIS A 222 5.93 -13.03 -18.32
CA HIS A 222 7.23 -12.56 -18.78
C HIS A 222 8.41 -13.35 -18.18
N GLY A 223 8.13 -14.38 -17.37
CA GLY A 223 9.17 -15.24 -16.81
C GLY A 223 10.11 -14.52 -15.84
N SER A 224 9.63 -13.53 -15.10
CA SER A 224 10.46 -12.82 -14.12
C SER A 224 10.92 -13.77 -13.02
N PRO A 225 12.24 -13.95 -12.81
CA PRO A 225 12.73 -14.81 -11.73
C PRO A 225 12.40 -14.23 -10.35
N VAL A 226 12.34 -12.90 -10.23
CA VAL A 226 12.01 -12.20 -8.99
C VAL A 226 10.55 -12.45 -8.61
N ARG A 227 9.62 -12.25 -9.56
CA ARG A 227 8.19 -12.54 -9.32
C ARG A 227 7.96 -14.02 -9.03
N ARG A 228 8.66 -14.92 -9.73
CA ARG A 228 8.58 -16.36 -9.46
C ARG A 228 8.97 -16.66 -8.01
N ALA A 229 10.10 -16.12 -7.53
CA ALA A 229 10.54 -16.30 -6.14
C ALA A 229 9.49 -15.80 -5.12
N TRP A 230 8.84 -14.66 -5.39
CA TRP A 230 7.75 -14.18 -4.52
C TRP A 230 6.54 -15.10 -4.54
N ILE A 231 6.09 -15.53 -5.72
CA ILE A 231 4.95 -16.46 -5.85
C ILE A 231 5.25 -17.75 -5.10
N ASP A 232 6.44 -18.32 -5.30
CA ASP A 232 6.84 -19.58 -4.68
C ASP A 232 6.87 -19.42 -3.15
N ARG A 233 7.48 -18.34 -2.64
CA ARG A 233 7.56 -18.08 -1.20
C ARG A 233 6.20 -17.81 -0.58
N LEU A 234 5.36 -16.96 -1.19
CA LEU A 234 4.01 -16.66 -0.71
C LEU A 234 3.10 -17.89 -0.74
N THR A 235 3.31 -18.80 -1.70
CA THR A 235 2.64 -20.10 -1.74
C THR A 235 3.11 -21.00 -0.60
N GLU A 236 4.43 -21.15 -0.42
CA GLU A 236 5.04 -21.98 0.63
C GLU A 236 4.55 -21.58 2.03
N VAL A 237 4.45 -20.28 2.30
CA VAL A 237 3.99 -19.77 3.59
C VAL A 237 2.47 -19.72 3.73
N GLY A 238 1.69 -20.14 2.73
CA GLY A 238 0.24 -20.17 2.78
C GLY A 238 -0.44 -18.80 2.69
N TYR A 239 0.24 -17.77 2.17
CA TYR A 239 -0.36 -16.43 2.02
C TYR A 239 -1.55 -16.42 1.06
N PHE A 240 -1.48 -17.23 0.00
CA PHE A 240 -2.52 -17.32 -1.03
C PHE A 240 -3.70 -18.23 -0.67
N GLU A 241 -3.69 -18.89 0.50
CA GLU A 241 -4.74 -19.84 0.89
C GLU A 241 -6.06 -19.15 1.28
N ALA A 242 -6.02 -17.86 1.61
CA ALA A 242 -7.22 -17.13 2.00
C ALA A 242 -8.16 -16.89 0.78
N PRO A 243 -9.48 -17.16 0.90
CA PRO A 243 -10.42 -16.96 -0.19
C PRO A 243 -10.42 -15.52 -0.69
N GLY A 244 -10.36 -15.32 -2.01
CA GLY A 244 -10.32 -13.99 -2.63
C GLY A 244 -8.94 -13.33 -2.63
N VAL A 245 -7.87 -14.01 -2.20
CA VAL A 245 -6.52 -13.50 -2.47
C VAL A 245 -6.20 -13.64 -3.95
N VAL A 246 -6.36 -14.83 -4.53
CA VAL A 246 -6.10 -15.09 -5.95
C VAL A 246 -7.41 -15.20 -6.73
N GLU A 247 -7.42 -14.70 -7.96
CA GLU A 247 -8.53 -14.85 -8.90
C GLU A 247 -8.85 -16.35 -9.15
N ALA A 248 -10.11 -16.71 -8.91
CA ALA A 248 -10.64 -18.07 -9.07
C ALA A 248 -10.68 -18.52 -10.53
#